data_AF-A0A0Q7WIV4-F1
#
_entry.id   AF-A0A0Q7WIV4-F1
#
_cell.length_a   1.000
_cell.length_b   1.000
_cell.length_c   1.000
_cell.angle_alpha   90.00
_cell.angle_beta   90.00
_cell.angle_gamma   90.00
#
_symmetry.space_group_name_H-M   'P 1'
#
loop_
_entity.id
_entity.type
_entity.pdbx_description
1 polymer ?
#
loop_
_entity_poly.entity_id
_entity_poly.type
_entity_poly.pdbx_seq_one_letter_code
_entity_poly.pdbx_strand_id
1 'polypeptide(L)'
;MTSLKRLNTCDAETFTEILHGLYEHSPWIPQRAAAQRPFRTIDELKLGLQKVVTDANNDEQLGLIRAHPELAGKAAVAGELTPESTGEQAKAGLNLCTKEEFSALQELNGAYNSKFGFPFILAVKGGDGKGLSRQAIIAAFRRRLRNQAGDEQREALRQIHRIAEMRLNALLSYVPHMGRDIIEWAEEIGAMSEDEQGLTCTYMTQTHRRTANQLAKWMREAGMHAHIDAVGNVVGRYLSTDPQARTLLTGSHYDTVRNGGKYDGRQGILTAIAVVKHLHETGETLPFHLEVIGFAEEEGVRFKSTFLGSSAVIGQFDPKLLDLRDRDGQLLRDVLTDADHDVNAIADIARDPADLLGFVEVHIEQGPVLLERGLPVGVVTSIAGSKRYLVELKGVASHAGTTPMPMRKDAAAAAAEIILFVEQRCALDQDSALVGTVGQLQVPNGSTNVIPGACTLSLDIRAANNAARDAAVDDILAHIEKVCEKRHITVSIEQTVAADCAPCAPRLMEQLAAAVERNGIPAFQLASGAGHDAMLMSRVTDVAMLFTRCGNGGISHNPLETMTDDDADLSARILLSFLRNYT
;
A
#
# COMPACT_ATOMS: atom_id res chain seq x y z
N MET A 1 13.54 1.68 35.25
CA MET A 1 13.13 1.49 33.84
C MET A 1 11.92 2.37 33.57
N THR A 2 11.89 3.10 32.47
CA THR A 2 10.73 3.93 32.11
C THR A 2 9.60 3.02 31.62
N SER A 3 8.35 3.32 32.00
CA SER A 3 7.18 2.55 31.60
C SER A 3 6.01 3.49 31.30
N LEU A 4 5.06 3.04 30.47
CA LEU A 4 3.85 3.80 30.16
C LEU A 4 3.06 4.14 31.44
N LYS A 5 3.01 3.21 32.41
CA LYS A 5 2.40 3.45 33.71
C LYS A 5 3.06 4.62 34.44
N ARG A 6 4.40 4.68 34.49
CA ARG A 6 5.14 5.79 35.12
C ARG A 6 4.84 7.11 34.41
N LEU A 7 4.84 7.11 33.07
CA LEU A 7 4.52 8.29 32.27
C LEU A 7 3.09 8.80 32.55
N ASN A 8 2.12 7.91 32.75
CA ASN A 8 0.75 8.28 33.08
C ASN A 8 0.57 8.83 34.49
N THR A 9 1.40 8.42 35.46
CA THR A 9 1.20 8.77 36.88
C THR A 9 2.12 9.86 37.40
N CYS A 10 3.22 10.21 36.71
CA CYS A 10 4.10 11.28 37.16
C CYS A 10 3.50 12.67 36.89
N ASP A 11 4.02 13.72 37.53
CA ASP A 11 3.66 15.10 37.18
C ASP A 11 4.10 15.47 35.74
N ALA A 12 3.62 16.61 35.24
CA ALA A 12 3.86 17.05 33.87
C ALA A 12 5.32 17.45 33.60
N GLU A 13 6.03 17.97 34.61
CA GLU A 13 7.44 18.33 34.52
C GLU A 13 8.31 17.07 34.37
N THR A 14 8.08 16.08 35.23
CA THR A 14 8.72 14.76 35.16
C THR A 14 8.39 14.04 33.85
N PHE A 15 7.15 14.14 33.35
CA PHE A 15 6.79 13.57 32.04
C PHE A 15 7.61 14.19 30.91
N THR A 16 7.74 15.51 30.91
CA THR A 16 8.52 16.25 29.92
C THR A 16 9.99 15.86 29.99
N GLU A 17 10.56 15.78 31.20
CA GLU A 17 11.95 15.42 31.41
C GLU A 17 12.26 13.98 30.97
N ILE A 18 11.36 13.03 31.26
CA ILE A 18 11.53 11.63 30.82
C ILE A 18 11.51 11.51 29.29
N LEU A 19 10.68 12.30 28.62
CA LEU A 19 10.55 12.31 27.16
C LEU A 19 11.49 13.32 26.48
N HIS A 20 12.42 13.92 27.23
CA HIS A 20 13.42 14.82 26.69
C HIS A 20 14.27 14.10 25.63
N GLY A 21 14.59 14.79 24.53
CA GLY A 21 15.39 14.24 23.44
C GLY A 21 14.62 13.35 22.45
N LEU A 22 13.33 13.06 22.66
CA LEU A 22 12.51 12.40 21.62
C LEU A 22 12.40 13.27 20.36
N TYR A 23 12.11 14.55 20.57
CA TYR A 23 12.10 15.58 19.53
C TYR A 23 13.21 16.58 19.83
N GLU A 24 14.10 16.77 18.86
CA GLU A 24 15.31 17.56 19.03
C GLU A 24 14.99 19.00 19.49
N HIS A 25 15.54 19.42 20.63
CA HIS A 25 15.37 20.75 21.23
C HIS A 25 13.92 21.27 21.28
N SER A 26 12.92 20.37 21.36
CA SER A 26 11.50 20.72 21.24
C SER A 26 10.66 20.23 22.43
N PRO A 27 10.92 20.71 23.66
CA PRO A 27 10.23 20.25 24.87
C PRO A 27 8.74 20.60 24.90
N TRP A 28 8.30 21.57 24.09
CA TRP A 28 6.89 21.95 23.96
C TRP A 28 6.00 20.78 23.52
N ILE A 29 6.56 19.79 22.80
CA ILE A 29 5.82 18.63 22.32
C ILE A 29 5.39 17.74 23.49
N PRO A 30 6.32 17.17 24.29
CA PRO A 30 5.93 16.40 25.47
C PRO A 30 5.20 17.25 26.52
N GLN A 31 5.51 18.55 26.66
CA GLN A 31 4.75 19.45 27.56
C GLN A 31 3.26 19.51 27.22
N ARG A 32 2.92 19.70 25.93
CA ARG A 32 1.52 19.71 25.47
C ARG A 32 0.89 18.32 25.52
N ALA A 33 1.64 17.27 25.16
CA ALA A 33 1.15 15.90 25.20
C ALA A 33 0.84 15.42 26.63
N ALA A 34 1.49 15.99 27.66
CA ALA A 34 1.23 15.67 29.07
C ALA A 34 -0.24 15.88 29.47
N ALA A 35 -0.96 16.79 28.82
CA ALA A 35 -2.38 17.07 29.06
C ALA A 35 -3.32 16.02 28.46
N GLN A 36 -2.84 15.17 27.56
CA GLN A 36 -3.63 14.11 26.90
C GLN A 36 -3.64 12.79 27.68
N ARG A 37 -2.88 12.72 28.79
CA ARG A 37 -2.82 11.53 29.65
C ARG A 37 -4.16 11.26 30.35
N PRO A 38 -4.47 9.99 30.69
CA PRO A 38 -3.62 8.82 30.52
C PRO A 38 -3.70 8.20 29.12
N PHE A 39 -2.57 7.70 28.62
CA PHE A 39 -2.51 6.88 27.40
C PHE A 39 -2.68 5.40 27.73
N ARG A 40 -3.58 4.70 27.05
CA ARG A 40 -3.88 3.27 27.24
C ARG A 40 -2.82 2.37 26.63
N THR A 41 -2.28 2.76 25.47
CA THR A 41 -1.25 2.01 24.73
C THR A 41 -0.07 2.90 24.39
N ILE A 42 1.06 2.29 24.01
CA ILE A 42 2.22 3.04 23.50
C ILE A 42 1.85 3.74 22.18
N ASP A 43 1.01 3.12 21.35
CA ASP A 43 0.57 3.71 20.09
C ASP A 43 -0.29 4.97 20.31
N GLU A 44 -1.13 4.99 21.35
CA GLU A 44 -1.90 6.18 21.71
C GLU A 44 -0.97 7.33 22.18
N LEU A 45 0.12 7.01 22.88
CA LEU A 45 1.18 7.99 23.22
C LEU A 45 1.90 8.51 21.96
N LYS A 46 2.28 7.61 21.04
CA LYS A 46 2.92 7.99 19.77
C LYS A 46 2.01 8.93 18.96
N LEU A 47 0.74 8.59 18.81
CA LEU A 47 -0.26 9.41 18.13
C LEU A 47 -0.49 10.75 18.85
N GLY A 48 -0.54 10.76 20.19
CA GLY A 48 -0.70 11.99 20.96
C GLY A 48 0.46 12.97 20.76
N LEU A 49 1.70 12.46 20.73
CA LEU A 49 2.88 13.26 20.41
C LEU A 49 2.87 13.75 18.96
N GLN A 50 2.48 12.89 18.02
CA GLN A 50 2.35 13.26 16.60
C GLN A 50 1.32 14.38 16.41
N LYS A 51 0.15 14.22 17.03
CA LYS A 51 -0.96 15.18 16.96
C LYS A 51 -0.54 16.56 17.46
N VAL A 52 0.25 16.65 18.52
CA VAL A 52 0.78 17.94 19.01
C VAL A 52 1.57 18.69 17.94
N VAL A 53 2.36 17.97 17.13
CA VAL A 53 3.12 18.57 16.03
C VAL A 53 2.21 18.92 14.85
N THR A 54 1.27 18.03 14.50
CA THR A 54 0.31 18.27 13.41
C THR A 54 -0.57 19.49 13.69
N ASP A 55 -1.01 19.68 14.94
CA ASP A 55 -1.85 20.81 15.35
C ASP A 55 -1.05 22.10 15.59
N ALA A 56 0.28 22.02 15.65
CA ALA A 56 1.14 23.18 15.83
C ALA A 56 1.12 24.10 14.60
N ASN A 57 1.38 25.38 14.81
CA ASN A 57 1.44 26.32 13.69
C ASN A 57 2.69 26.06 12.82
N ASN A 58 2.68 26.64 11.62
CA ASN A 58 3.75 26.44 10.64
C ASN A 58 5.15 26.86 11.16
N ASP A 59 5.24 27.91 11.97
CA ASP A 59 6.52 28.38 12.51
C ASP A 59 7.09 27.41 13.55
N GLU A 60 6.24 26.82 14.38
CA GLU A 60 6.63 25.77 15.34
C GLU A 60 7.09 24.50 14.62
N GLN A 61 6.37 24.08 13.58
CA GLN A 61 6.75 22.93 12.76
C GLN A 61 8.09 23.16 12.05
N LEU A 62 8.28 24.33 11.42
CA LEU A 62 9.56 24.69 10.80
C LEU A 62 10.69 24.82 11.83
N GLY A 63 10.38 25.33 13.02
CA GLY A 63 11.32 25.39 14.14
C GLY A 63 11.80 24.00 14.55
N LEU A 64 10.87 23.05 14.69
CA LEU A 64 11.19 21.64 14.95
C LEU A 64 12.08 21.03 13.86
N ILE A 65 11.75 21.24 12.59
CA ILE A 65 12.56 20.72 11.47
C ILE A 65 13.98 21.31 11.51
N ARG A 66 14.11 22.63 11.72
CA ARG A 66 15.41 23.32 11.77
C ARG A 66 16.24 22.96 13.00
N ALA A 67 15.61 22.52 14.08
CA ALA A 67 16.30 22.04 15.26
C ALA A 67 16.98 20.68 15.05
N HIS A 68 16.55 19.90 14.05
CA HIS A 68 17.11 18.58 13.78
C HIS A 68 18.49 18.70 13.11
N PRO A 69 19.53 17.98 13.57
CA PRO A 69 20.84 18.03 12.94
C PRO A 69 20.84 17.51 11.50
N GLU A 70 21.67 18.14 10.66
CA GLU A 70 21.96 17.68 9.30
C GLU A 70 22.68 16.31 9.28
N LEU A 71 22.33 15.49 8.30
CA LEU A 71 23.04 14.23 8.03
C LEU A 71 24.43 14.53 7.44
N ALA A 72 25.46 13.97 8.08
CA ALA A 72 26.88 14.21 7.75
C ALA A 72 27.24 15.72 7.66
N GLY A 73 26.53 16.57 8.41
CA GLY A 73 26.70 18.02 8.41
C GLY A 73 27.86 18.50 9.28
N LYS A 74 28.03 19.83 9.37
CA LYS A 74 29.13 20.46 10.13
C LYS A 74 29.15 20.04 11.60
N ALA A 75 27.98 19.93 12.24
CA ALA A 75 27.85 19.46 13.62
C ALA A 75 28.34 18.02 13.82
N ALA A 76 28.12 17.14 12.83
CA ALA A 76 28.64 15.78 12.85
C ALA A 76 30.18 15.76 12.76
N VAL A 77 30.76 16.61 11.91
CA VAL A 77 32.21 16.76 11.76
C VAL A 77 32.86 17.38 13.00
N ALA A 78 32.16 18.32 13.65
CA ALA A 78 32.62 18.99 14.87
C ALA A 78 32.42 18.15 16.15
N GLY A 79 31.69 17.02 16.08
CA GLY A 79 31.35 16.21 17.25
C GLY A 79 30.31 16.84 18.17
N GLU A 80 29.48 17.74 17.64
CA GLU A 80 28.49 18.55 18.38
C GLU A 80 27.07 17.96 18.32
N LEU A 81 26.90 16.75 17.78
CA LEU A 81 25.62 16.06 17.74
C LEU A 81 25.19 15.61 19.14
N THR A 82 23.88 15.56 19.37
CA THR A 82 23.33 14.89 20.56
C THR A 82 23.71 13.40 20.59
N PRO A 83 23.76 12.77 21.78
CA PRO A 83 24.07 11.35 21.90
C PRO A 83 23.16 10.47 21.03
N GLU A 84 21.87 10.80 20.97
CA GLU A 84 20.85 10.10 20.19
C GLU A 84 21.16 10.18 18.69
N SER A 85 21.42 11.40 18.19
CA SER A 85 21.72 11.66 16.77
C SER A 85 23.05 11.05 16.34
N THR A 86 24.05 11.04 17.22
CA THR A 86 25.36 10.40 16.97
C THR A 86 25.20 8.90 16.72
N GLY A 87 24.44 8.21 17.59
CA GLY A 87 24.20 6.77 17.45
C GLY A 87 23.38 6.41 16.21
N GLU A 88 22.45 7.27 15.80
CA GLU A 88 21.65 7.10 14.59
C GLU A 88 22.47 7.20 13.30
N GLN A 89 23.28 8.26 13.16
CA GLN A 89 24.09 8.46 11.96
C GLN A 89 25.21 7.41 11.84
N ALA A 90 25.80 6.98 12.97
CA ALA A 90 26.83 5.94 12.98
C ALA A 90 26.30 4.58 12.50
N LYS A 91 25.05 4.21 12.85
CA LYS A 91 24.43 2.95 12.40
C LYS A 91 24.19 2.90 10.89
N ALA A 92 23.92 4.04 10.27
CA ALA A 92 23.82 4.16 8.82
C ALA A 92 25.20 4.26 8.11
N GLY A 93 26.29 4.16 8.88
CA GLY A 93 27.65 4.22 8.37
C GLY A 93 28.02 5.59 7.78
N LEU A 94 27.34 6.68 8.16
CA LEU A 94 27.63 8.03 7.67
C LEU A 94 28.96 8.57 8.22
N ASN A 95 29.45 8.03 9.34
CA ASN A 95 30.80 8.26 9.85
C ASN A 95 31.89 7.56 9.03
N LEU A 96 31.51 6.72 8.06
CA LEU A 96 32.41 5.93 7.20
C LEU A 96 32.22 6.26 5.71
N CYS A 97 31.69 7.44 5.39
CA CYS A 97 31.53 7.89 4.01
C CYS A 97 32.89 7.96 3.28
N THR A 98 32.92 7.56 2.00
CA THR A 98 34.06 7.90 1.13
C THR A 98 34.11 9.42 0.91
N LYS A 99 35.23 9.91 0.36
CA LYS A 99 35.39 11.33 0.04
C LYS A 99 34.33 11.79 -0.97
N GLU A 100 34.01 10.94 -1.94
CA GLU A 100 33.01 11.19 -2.99
C GLU A 100 31.59 11.21 -2.39
N GLU A 101 31.26 10.23 -1.53
CA GLU A 101 29.97 10.19 -0.83
C GLU A 101 29.77 11.41 0.07
N PHE A 102 30.81 11.79 0.83
CA PHE A 102 30.77 12.97 1.68
C PHE A 102 30.61 14.26 0.88
N SER A 103 31.34 14.40 -0.24
CA SER A 103 31.22 15.55 -1.13
C SER A 103 29.81 15.66 -1.73
N ALA A 104 29.22 14.54 -2.15
CA ALA A 104 27.86 14.50 -2.68
C ALA A 104 26.83 14.90 -1.62
N LEU A 105 26.97 14.42 -0.38
CA LEU A 105 26.09 14.80 0.74
C LEU A 105 26.19 16.30 1.06
N GLN A 106 27.39 16.89 1.04
CA GLN A 106 27.59 18.32 1.27
C GLN A 106 26.94 19.17 0.16
N GLU A 107 27.10 18.79 -1.10
CA GLU A 107 26.44 19.47 -2.22
C GLU A 107 24.90 19.38 -2.10
N LEU A 108 24.38 18.21 -1.79
CA LEU A 108 22.94 17.98 -1.60
C LEU A 108 22.39 18.78 -0.41
N ASN A 109 23.10 18.81 0.72
CA ASN A 109 22.74 19.66 1.87
C ASN A 109 22.66 21.14 1.47
N GLY A 110 23.63 21.63 0.70
CA GLY A 110 23.63 23.02 0.21
C GLY A 110 22.44 23.32 -0.71
N ALA A 111 22.18 22.45 -1.69
CA ALA A 111 21.06 22.60 -2.63
C ALA A 111 19.70 22.53 -1.91
N TYR A 112 19.56 21.62 -0.96
CA TYR A 112 18.32 21.40 -0.21
C TYR A 112 18.00 22.55 0.73
N ASN A 113 18.99 23.01 1.52
CA ASN A 113 18.80 24.20 2.35
C ASN A 113 18.47 25.44 1.52
N SER A 114 19.10 25.60 0.35
CA SER A 114 18.80 26.72 -0.55
C SER A 114 17.38 26.67 -1.09
N LYS A 115 16.84 25.48 -1.36
CA LYS A 115 15.49 25.30 -1.90
C LYS A 115 14.40 25.41 -0.84
N PHE A 116 14.58 24.75 0.30
CA PHE A 116 13.53 24.55 1.30
C PHE A 116 13.71 25.38 2.58
N GLY A 117 14.93 25.86 2.87
CA GLY A 117 15.22 26.69 4.05
C GLY A 117 15.23 25.92 5.38
N PHE A 118 15.44 24.61 5.33
CA PHE A 118 15.57 23.71 6.46
C PHE A 118 16.40 22.46 6.08
N PRO A 119 16.96 21.71 7.05
CA PRO A 119 17.83 20.57 6.78
C PRO A 119 17.08 19.36 6.21
N PHE A 120 17.78 18.49 5.47
CA PHE A 120 17.22 17.22 5.03
C PHE A 120 17.16 16.24 6.20
N ILE A 121 15.96 15.70 6.44
CA ILE A 121 15.71 14.76 7.54
C ILE A 121 15.25 13.42 6.97
N LEU A 122 15.88 12.35 7.45
CA LEU A 122 15.55 10.97 7.11
C LEU A 122 15.78 10.09 8.34
N ALA A 123 14.84 9.19 8.63
CA ALA A 123 15.00 8.16 9.65
C ALA A 123 16.00 7.10 9.17
N VAL A 124 17.29 7.39 9.34
CA VAL A 124 18.39 6.60 8.75
C VAL A 124 18.50 5.17 9.28
N LYS A 125 17.82 4.82 10.38
CA LYS A 125 17.69 3.44 10.87
C LYS A 125 16.80 2.57 9.98
N GLY A 126 16.02 3.14 9.05
CA GLY A 126 15.14 2.40 8.14
C GLY A 126 13.87 1.86 8.80
N GLY A 127 13.09 1.10 8.02
CA GLY A 127 11.83 0.49 8.47
C GLY A 127 12.02 -0.70 9.43
N ASP A 128 13.16 -1.39 9.33
CA ASP A 128 13.53 -2.59 10.11
C ASP A 128 14.51 -2.29 11.27
N GLY A 129 14.95 -1.04 11.41
CA GLY A 129 15.92 -0.60 12.41
C GLY A 129 17.38 -1.00 12.14
N LYS A 130 17.70 -1.65 11.01
CA LYS A 130 19.05 -2.14 10.67
C LYS A 130 19.95 -1.05 10.05
N GLY A 131 19.35 0.04 9.57
CA GLY A 131 20.05 1.15 8.93
C GLY A 131 19.91 1.14 7.41
N LEU A 132 19.64 2.31 6.84
CA LEU A 132 19.68 2.51 5.39
C LEU A 132 21.13 2.55 4.91
N SER A 133 21.37 1.98 3.72
CA SER A 133 22.66 2.14 3.06
C SER A 133 22.90 3.61 2.68
N ARG A 134 24.17 4.02 2.63
CA ARG A 134 24.54 5.38 2.21
C ARG A 134 24.01 5.71 0.80
N GLN A 135 24.02 4.73 -0.11
CA GLN A 135 23.46 4.89 -1.45
C GLN A 135 21.95 5.15 -1.40
N ALA A 136 21.20 4.42 -0.55
CA ALA A 136 19.77 4.65 -0.36
C ALA A 136 19.48 6.03 0.22
N ILE A 137 20.29 6.50 1.18
CA ILE A 137 20.18 7.86 1.75
C ILE A 137 20.39 8.91 0.66
N ILE A 138 21.48 8.81 -0.12
CA ILE A 138 21.78 9.75 -1.22
C ILE A 138 20.67 9.72 -2.29
N ALA A 139 20.14 8.55 -2.62
CA ALA A 139 19.06 8.40 -3.59
C ALA A 139 17.76 9.06 -3.08
N ALA A 140 17.39 8.83 -1.83
CA ALA A 140 16.23 9.46 -1.18
C ALA A 140 16.39 11.00 -1.19
N PHE A 141 17.59 11.48 -0.88
CA PHE A 141 17.93 12.89 -0.88
C PHE A 141 17.73 13.53 -2.26
N ARG A 142 18.35 12.95 -3.31
CA ARG A 142 18.18 13.41 -4.70
C ARG A 142 16.72 13.39 -5.15
N ARG A 143 15.98 12.35 -4.79
CA ARG A 143 14.56 12.21 -5.13
C ARG A 143 13.75 13.34 -4.50
N ARG A 144 13.89 13.53 -3.18
CA ARG A 144 13.12 14.51 -2.39
C ARG A 144 13.48 15.96 -2.69
N LEU A 145 14.69 16.22 -3.20
CA LEU A 145 15.05 17.55 -3.72
C LEU A 145 14.12 18.03 -4.86
N ARG A 146 13.39 17.12 -5.53
CA ARG A 146 12.41 17.44 -6.57
C ARG A 146 11.01 17.77 -6.04
N ASN A 147 10.75 17.55 -4.75
CA ASN A 147 9.44 17.79 -4.14
C ASN A 147 9.08 19.29 -4.11
N GLN A 148 7.78 19.58 -4.03
CA GLN A 148 7.29 20.92 -3.70
C GLN A 148 7.56 21.22 -2.22
N ALA A 149 7.72 22.49 -1.87
CA ALA A 149 8.12 22.88 -0.52
C ALA A 149 7.14 22.39 0.57
N GLY A 150 5.83 22.49 0.32
CA GLY A 150 4.82 22.01 1.26
C GLY A 150 4.85 20.49 1.45
N ASP A 151 5.05 19.72 0.37
CA ASP A 151 5.13 18.26 0.45
C ASP A 151 6.39 17.82 1.20
N GLU A 152 7.50 18.52 0.95
CA GLU A 152 8.77 18.23 1.61
C GLU A 152 8.74 18.55 3.10
N GLN A 153 8.07 19.64 3.50
CA GLN A 153 7.86 19.95 4.91
C GLN A 153 7.07 18.83 5.61
N ARG A 154 5.97 18.35 5.00
CA ARG A 154 5.18 17.25 5.56
C ARG A 154 6.01 15.97 5.67
N GLU A 155 6.79 15.65 4.63
CA GLU A 155 7.68 14.49 4.65
C GLU A 155 8.78 14.62 5.71
N ALA A 156 9.38 15.80 5.89
CA ALA A 156 10.35 16.04 6.94
C ALA A 156 9.75 15.78 8.33
N LEU A 157 8.55 16.29 8.62
CA LEU A 157 7.85 16.02 9.88
C LEU A 157 7.59 14.52 10.09
N ARG A 158 7.17 13.78 9.06
CA ARG A 158 7.01 12.31 9.15
C ARG A 158 8.30 11.60 9.52
N GLN A 159 9.42 12.01 8.93
CA GLN A 159 10.73 11.45 9.27
C GLN A 159 11.14 11.76 10.71
N ILE A 160 10.84 12.97 11.22
CA ILE A 160 11.03 13.31 12.63
C ILE A 160 10.15 12.42 13.53
N HIS A 161 8.88 12.22 13.18
CA HIS A 161 7.99 11.33 13.93
C HIS A 161 8.52 9.90 13.97
N ARG A 162 9.03 9.39 12.85
CA ARG A 162 9.63 8.05 12.81
C ARG A 162 10.88 7.96 13.70
N ILE A 163 11.71 9.01 13.74
CA ILE A 163 12.86 9.08 14.65
C ILE A 163 12.39 9.08 16.12
N ALA A 164 11.43 9.93 16.46
CA ALA A 164 10.86 10.01 17.80
C ALA A 164 10.21 8.69 18.24
N GLU A 165 9.53 8.00 17.32
CA GLU A 165 8.95 6.67 17.56
C GLU A 165 10.03 5.64 17.94
N MET A 166 11.11 5.56 17.17
CA MET A 166 12.22 4.64 17.47
C MET A 166 12.90 4.98 18.80
N ARG A 167 13.05 6.27 19.13
CA ARG A 167 13.60 6.73 20.41
C ARG A 167 12.66 6.36 21.57
N LEU A 168 11.35 6.53 21.40
CA LEU A 168 10.34 6.16 22.40
C LEU A 168 10.31 4.65 22.63
N ASN A 169 10.37 3.85 21.55
CA ASN A 169 10.46 2.39 21.65
C ASN A 169 11.68 1.98 22.46
N ALA A 170 12.86 2.56 22.19
CA ALA A 170 14.07 2.30 22.97
C ALA A 170 13.92 2.70 24.45
N LEU A 171 13.35 3.89 24.72
CA LEU A 171 13.13 4.40 26.08
C LEU A 171 12.21 3.48 26.91
N LEU A 172 11.17 2.93 26.28
CA LEU A 172 10.21 2.03 26.92
C LEU A 172 10.61 0.55 26.81
N SER A 173 11.73 0.25 26.14
CA SER A 173 12.15 -1.12 25.80
C SER A 173 11.04 -1.91 25.08
N TYR A 174 10.28 -1.20 24.23
CA TYR A 174 9.27 -1.79 23.36
C TYR A 174 9.93 -2.39 22.12
N VAL A 175 9.52 -3.60 21.75
CA VAL A 175 9.98 -4.31 20.56
C VAL A 175 8.75 -4.77 19.77
N PRO A 176 8.56 -4.32 18.51
CA PRO A 176 7.48 -4.77 17.64
C PRO A 176 7.80 -6.17 17.08
N HIS A 177 7.64 -7.22 17.90
CA HIS A 177 8.08 -8.58 17.55
C HIS A 177 7.41 -9.13 16.29
N MET A 178 6.07 -9.06 16.19
CA MET A 178 5.37 -9.57 15.01
C MET A 178 5.71 -8.73 13.77
N GLY A 179 5.83 -7.40 13.94
CA GLY A 179 6.24 -6.52 12.85
C GLY A 179 7.63 -6.82 12.31
N ARG A 180 8.60 -7.12 13.17
CA ARG A 180 9.95 -7.52 12.74
C ARG A 180 9.93 -8.83 11.94
N ASP A 181 9.19 -9.83 12.41
CA ASP A 181 9.04 -11.09 11.67
C ASP A 181 8.45 -10.82 10.27
N ILE A 182 7.39 -10.00 10.18
CA ILE A 182 6.76 -9.63 8.90
C ILE A 182 7.75 -8.93 7.95
N ILE A 183 8.50 -7.94 8.45
CA ILE A 183 9.47 -7.21 7.64
C ILE A 183 10.62 -8.14 7.19
N GLU A 184 11.14 -8.99 8.08
CA GLU A 184 12.20 -9.94 7.74
C GLU A 184 11.77 -10.98 6.71
N TRP A 185 10.56 -11.51 6.84
CA TRP A 185 9.99 -12.42 5.84
C TRP A 185 9.77 -11.70 4.51
N ALA A 186 9.27 -10.46 4.51
CA ALA A 186 9.08 -9.66 3.30
C ALA A 186 10.41 -9.37 2.60
N GLU A 187 11.49 -9.12 3.33
CA GLU A 187 12.85 -8.99 2.78
C GLU A 187 13.34 -10.32 2.17
N GLU A 188 13.10 -11.46 2.82
CA GLU A 188 13.52 -12.78 2.32
C GLU A 188 12.83 -13.15 1.01
N ILE A 189 11.49 -13.06 0.91
CA ILE A 189 10.79 -13.31 -0.35
C ILE A 189 10.91 -12.15 -1.34
N GLY A 190 11.22 -10.94 -0.88
CA GLY A 190 11.50 -9.78 -1.73
C GLY A 190 12.85 -9.88 -2.45
N ALA A 191 13.80 -10.63 -1.89
CA ALA A 191 15.05 -10.99 -2.57
C ALA A 191 14.88 -12.11 -3.61
N MET A 192 13.73 -12.81 -3.61
CA MET A 192 13.37 -13.78 -4.64
C MET A 192 12.68 -13.05 -5.79
N SER A 193 13.44 -12.78 -6.85
CA SER A 193 12.95 -12.09 -8.04
C SER A 193 13.40 -12.80 -9.31
N GLU A 194 12.56 -12.76 -10.34
CA GLU A 194 12.95 -13.12 -11.71
C GLU A 194 13.65 -11.96 -12.46
N ASP A 195 13.70 -10.77 -11.86
CA ASP A 195 14.43 -9.59 -12.34
C ASP A 195 15.56 -9.24 -11.36
N GLU A 196 16.78 -9.05 -11.86
CA GLU A 196 17.94 -8.69 -11.03
C GLU A 196 17.89 -7.24 -10.52
N GLN A 197 17.12 -6.37 -11.17
CA GLN A 197 17.11 -4.93 -10.89
C GLN A 197 15.94 -4.47 -10.03
N GLY A 198 14.98 -5.36 -9.75
CA GLY A 198 13.77 -5.04 -9.02
C GLY A 198 13.02 -6.30 -8.61
N LEU A 199 11.93 -6.15 -7.85
CA LEU A 199 11.11 -7.29 -7.46
C LEU A 199 10.08 -7.60 -8.55
N THR A 200 10.18 -8.79 -9.11
CA THR A 200 9.19 -9.35 -10.02
C THR A 200 8.99 -10.83 -9.67
N CYS A 201 7.75 -11.22 -9.41
CA CYS A 201 7.36 -12.59 -9.10
C CYS A 201 6.08 -12.93 -9.88
N THR A 202 6.23 -13.41 -11.12
CA THR A 202 5.08 -13.68 -11.97
C THR A 202 4.57 -15.11 -11.84
N TYR A 203 3.27 -15.30 -12.02
CA TYR A 203 2.58 -16.57 -11.83
C TYR A 203 3.31 -17.77 -12.45
N MET A 204 3.53 -18.81 -11.64
CA MET A 204 4.14 -20.10 -12.01
C MET A 204 5.55 -20.04 -12.61
N THR A 205 6.28 -18.92 -12.46
CA THR A 205 7.73 -18.94 -12.70
C THR A 205 8.45 -19.65 -11.56
N GLN A 206 9.75 -19.93 -11.74
CA GLN A 206 10.54 -20.54 -10.68
C GLN A 206 10.55 -19.69 -9.40
N THR A 207 10.58 -18.36 -9.55
CA THR A 207 10.49 -17.42 -8.42
C THR A 207 9.18 -17.61 -7.67
N HIS A 208 8.05 -17.61 -8.38
CA HIS A 208 6.73 -17.81 -7.79
C HIS A 208 6.58 -19.15 -7.07
N ARG A 209 7.04 -20.25 -7.68
CA ARG A 209 7.08 -21.57 -7.03
C ARG A 209 7.93 -21.59 -5.77
N ARG A 210 9.09 -20.90 -5.77
CA ARG A 210 9.96 -20.78 -4.58
C ARG A 210 9.29 -19.98 -3.47
N THR A 211 8.65 -18.86 -3.80
CA THR A 211 7.88 -18.06 -2.85
C THR A 211 6.74 -18.87 -2.24
N ALA A 212 5.98 -19.60 -3.05
CA ALA A 212 4.89 -20.46 -2.57
C ALA A 212 5.38 -21.52 -1.57
N ASN A 213 6.50 -22.19 -1.89
CA ASN A 213 7.12 -23.17 -1.00
C ASN A 213 7.63 -22.57 0.32
N GLN A 214 8.20 -21.36 0.27
CA GLN A 214 8.66 -20.65 1.46
C GLN A 214 7.48 -20.24 2.35
N LEU A 215 6.40 -19.71 1.78
CA LEU A 215 5.18 -19.40 2.52
C LEU A 215 4.59 -20.67 3.18
N ALA A 216 4.51 -21.78 2.44
CA ALA A 216 4.02 -23.05 2.98
C ALA A 216 4.90 -23.56 4.13
N LYS A 217 6.22 -23.37 4.04
CA LYS A 217 7.15 -23.70 5.12
C LYS A 217 6.89 -22.84 6.36
N TRP A 218 6.82 -21.52 6.24
CA TRP A 218 6.54 -20.63 7.37
C TRP A 218 5.17 -20.90 7.98
N MET A 219 4.16 -21.23 7.18
CA MET A 219 2.86 -21.62 7.70
C MET A 219 2.94 -22.87 8.59
N ARG A 220 3.71 -23.90 8.19
CA ARG A 220 3.94 -25.09 9.01
C ARG A 220 4.71 -24.78 10.28
N GLU A 221 5.75 -23.96 10.19
CA GLU A 221 6.55 -23.51 11.34
C GLU A 221 5.72 -22.69 12.34
N ALA A 222 4.73 -21.94 11.86
CA ALA A 222 3.77 -21.21 12.68
C ALA A 222 2.67 -22.09 13.30
N GLY A 223 2.66 -23.40 13.04
CA GLY A 223 1.69 -24.36 13.62
C GLY A 223 0.45 -24.65 12.77
N MET A 224 0.46 -24.32 11.47
CA MET A 224 -0.65 -24.63 10.56
C MET A 224 -0.47 -25.95 9.81
N HIS A 225 -1.60 -26.54 9.42
CA HIS A 225 -1.64 -27.56 8.38
C HIS A 225 -1.59 -26.89 7.00
N ALA A 226 -0.42 -26.90 6.36
CA ALA A 226 -0.20 -26.17 5.11
C ALA A 226 0.12 -27.03 3.88
N HIS A 227 -0.49 -26.67 2.76
CA HIS A 227 -0.29 -27.27 1.43
C HIS A 227 -0.39 -26.22 0.31
N ILE A 228 -0.02 -26.61 -0.91
CA ILE A 228 -0.20 -25.79 -2.12
C ILE A 228 -1.24 -26.50 -2.98
N ASP A 229 -2.28 -25.79 -3.42
CA ASP A 229 -3.40 -26.37 -4.18
C ASP A 229 -3.13 -26.47 -5.70
N ALA A 230 -4.12 -26.90 -6.47
CA ALA A 230 -4.01 -27.14 -7.91
C ALA A 230 -3.88 -25.88 -8.79
N VAL A 231 -4.11 -24.68 -8.25
CA VAL A 231 -3.82 -23.42 -8.96
C VAL A 231 -2.63 -22.68 -8.35
N GLY A 232 -1.97 -23.29 -7.35
CA GLY A 232 -0.80 -22.74 -6.68
C GLY A 232 -1.11 -21.92 -5.45
N ASN A 233 -2.35 -21.82 -4.97
CA ASN A 233 -2.61 -21.09 -3.74
C ASN A 233 -1.90 -21.80 -2.58
N VAL A 234 -1.32 -21.03 -1.67
CA VAL A 234 -0.71 -21.57 -0.45
C VAL A 234 -1.75 -21.51 0.66
N VAL A 235 -2.22 -22.66 1.12
CA VAL A 235 -3.30 -22.75 2.11
C VAL A 235 -2.75 -23.29 3.41
N GLY A 236 -2.86 -22.52 4.49
CA GLY A 236 -2.49 -22.91 5.85
C GLY A 236 -3.69 -22.84 6.79
N ARG A 237 -4.04 -23.96 7.43
CA ARG A 237 -5.17 -24.03 8.38
C ARG A 237 -4.69 -24.17 9.82
N TYR A 238 -5.10 -23.23 10.67
CA TYR A 238 -4.99 -23.29 12.12
C TYR A 238 -6.30 -23.83 12.70
N LEU A 239 -6.25 -25.05 13.25
CA LEU A 239 -7.46 -25.78 13.62
C LEU A 239 -8.04 -25.31 14.95
N SER A 240 -9.36 -25.20 15.00
CA SER A 240 -10.09 -25.12 16.26
C SER A 240 -10.03 -26.44 17.01
N THR A 241 -10.26 -26.37 18.32
CA THR A 241 -10.48 -27.57 19.16
C THR A 241 -11.80 -28.25 18.88
N ASP A 242 -12.77 -27.55 18.29
CA ASP A 242 -14.00 -28.14 17.76
C ASP A 242 -13.83 -28.48 16.27
N PRO A 243 -13.79 -29.77 15.88
CA PRO A 243 -13.68 -30.16 14.48
C PRO A 243 -14.84 -29.69 13.60
N GLN A 244 -16.02 -29.45 14.18
CA GLN A 244 -17.22 -28.99 13.47
C GLN A 244 -17.34 -27.47 13.41
N ALA A 245 -16.38 -26.73 13.96
CA ALA A 245 -16.42 -25.28 13.87
C ALA A 245 -16.37 -24.81 12.42
N ARG A 246 -17.03 -23.68 12.14
CA ARG A 246 -16.94 -23.00 10.84
C ARG A 246 -15.56 -22.36 10.67
N THR A 247 -15.26 -21.89 9.46
CA THR A 247 -13.95 -21.36 9.09
C THR A 247 -14.02 -19.86 8.84
N LEU A 248 -13.15 -19.10 9.49
CA LEU A 248 -12.85 -17.72 9.12
C LEU A 248 -11.65 -17.72 8.18
N LEU A 249 -11.79 -17.08 7.02
CA LEU A 249 -10.73 -16.98 6.04
C LEU A 249 -9.98 -15.64 6.21
N THR A 250 -8.66 -15.68 5.98
CA THR A 250 -7.83 -14.49 5.80
C THR A 250 -6.75 -14.79 4.77
N GLY A 251 -6.14 -13.76 4.21
CA GLY A 251 -5.19 -13.94 3.13
C GLY A 251 -5.06 -12.71 2.26
N SER A 252 -4.26 -12.87 1.22
CA SER A 252 -4.07 -11.94 0.10
C SER A 252 -3.19 -12.64 -0.94
N HIS A 253 -2.60 -11.94 -1.89
CA HIS A 253 -1.79 -12.52 -2.97
C HIS A 253 -0.27 -12.43 -2.72
N TYR A 254 0.52 -13.24 -3.44
CA TYR A 254 2.00 -13.22 -3.32
C TYR A 254 2.76 -13.00 -4.64
N ASP A 255 2.06 -13.06 -5.77
CA ASP A 255 2.59 -12.56 -7.05
C ASP A 255 2.73 -11.04 -7.01
N THR A 256 3.50 -10.49 -7.94
CA THR A 256 3.73 -9.06 -8.01
C THR A 256 3.61 -8.55 -9.44
N VAL A 257 3.33 -7.26 -9.59
CA VAL A 257 3.67 -6.54 -10.82
C VAL A 257 5.18 -6.59 -11.09
N ARG A 258 5.55 -6.18 -12.31
CA ARG A 258 6.95 -6.00 -12.69
C ARG A 258 7.54 -4.83 -11.93
N ASN A 259 8.71 -5.05 -11.32
CA ASN A 259 9.40 -4.04 -10.53
C ASN A 259 8.49 -3.46 -9.42
N GLY A 260 7.75 -4.33 -8.74
CA GLY A 260 6.80 -4.00 -7.69
C GLY A 260 7.44 -3.72 -6.33
N GLY A 261 6.58 -3.48 -5.34
CA GLY A 261 6.95 -3.35 -3.94
C GLY A 261 7.00 -4.68 -3.20
N LYS A 262 7.48 -4.67 -1.95
CA LYS A 262 7.68 -5.88 -1.14
C LYS A 262 6.43 -6.30 -0.35
N TYR A 263 5.44 -5.43 -0.22
CA TYR A 263 4.34 -5.53 0.74
C TYR A 263 2.98 -5.70 0.08
N ASP A 264 2.81 -5.19 -1.14
CA ASP A 264 1.61 -5.42 -1.94
C ASP A 264 1.24 -6.91 -2.01
N GLY A 265 0.00 -7.24 -1.61
CA GLY A 265 -0.48 -8.58 -1.31
C GLY A 265 0.20 -9.27 -0.12
N ARG A 266 1.52 -9.40 -0.19
CA ARG A 266 2.36 -10.18 0.71
C ARG A 266 2.18 -9.80 2.18
N GLN A 267 1.93 -8.53 2.48
CA GLN A 267 1.64 -8.08 3.85
C GLN A 267 0.49 -8.88 4.47
N GLY A 268 -0.61 -9.10 3.74
CA GLY A 268 -1.79 -9.78 4.27
C GLY A 268 -1.50 -11.21 4.71
N ILE A 269 -0.72 -11.92 3.90
CA ILE A 269 -0.30 -13.29 4.17
C ILE A 269 0.67 -13.33 5.36
N LEU A 270 1.72 -12.50 5.34
CA LEU A 270 2.76 -12.51 6.36
C LEU A 270 2.22 -12.06 7.72
N THR A 271 1.29 -11.10 7.74
CA THR A 271 0.60 -10.65 8.96
C THR A 271 -0.19 -11.79 9.58
N ALA A 272 -0.95 -12.54 8.78
CA ALA A 272 -1.71 -13.68 9.25
C ALA A 272 -0.79 -14.81 9.79
N ILE A 273 0.33 -15.10 9.10
CA ILE A 273 1.33 -16.08 9.56
C ILE A 273 1.91 -15.65 10.92
N ALA A 274 2.28 -14.37 11.09
CA ALA A 274 2.83 -13.86 12.35
C ALA A 274 1.83 -13.96 13.51
N VAL A 275 0.55 -13.67 13.24
CA VAL A 275 -0.53 -13.79 14.24
C VAL A 275 -0.76 -15.26 14.63
N VAL A 276 -0.77 -16.18 13.67
CA VAL A 276 -0.91 -17.62 13.97
C VAL A 276 0.31 -18.16 14.72
N LYS A 277 1.52 -17.75 14.33
CA LYS A 277 2.75 -18.07 15.07
C LYS A 277 2.64 -17.63 16.53
N HIS A 278 2.21 -16.39 16.78
CA HIS A 278 1.97 -15.87 18.13
C HIS A 278 0.96 -16.74 18.90
N LEU A 279 -0.20 -17.05 18.30
CA LEU A 279 -1.23 -17.90 18.92
C LEU A 279 -0.69 -19.30 19.25
N HIS A 280 0.09 -19.89 18.34
CA HIS A 280 0.67 -21.21 18.52
C HIS A 280 1.72 -21.23 19.65
N GLU A 281 2.62 -20.25 19.68
CA GLU A 281 3.65 -20.11 20.71
C GLU A 281 3.06 -19.85 22.10
N THR A 282 1.91 -19.16 22.19
CA THR A 282 1.19 -18.95 23.46
C THR A 282 0.20 -20.07 23.81
N GLY A 283 0.03 -21.07 22.94
CA GLY A 283 -0.92 -22.17 23.14
C GLY A 283 -2.39 -21.74 23.08
N GLU A 284 -2.69 -20.61 22.44
CA GLU A 284 -4.04 -20.07 22.29
C GLU A 284 -4.77 -20.69 21.08
N THR A 285 -6.00 -21.15 21.29
CA THR A 285 -6.87 -21.69 20.22
C THR A 285 -8.05 -20.77 19.96
N LEU A 286 -8.58 -20.78 18.73
CA LEU A 286 -9.75 -20.01 18.33
C LEU A 286 -11.01 -20.90 18.33
N PRO A 287 -12.22 -20.34 18.56
CA PRO A 287 -13.48 -21.09 18.53
C PRO A 287 -13.96 -21.44 17.11
N PHE A 288 -13.14 -21.14 16.10
CA PHE A 288 -13.35 -21.42 14.68
C PHE A 288 -12.02 -21.80 14.05
N HIS A 289 -12.07 -22.49 12.91
CA HIS A 289 -10.85 -22.69 12.12
C HIS A 289 -10.44 -21.35 11.51
N LEU A 290 -9.15 -21.06 11.54
CA LEU A 290 -8.59 -19.95 10.79
C LEU A 290 -7.82 -20.51 9.60
N GLU A 291 -8.22 -20.14 8.39
CA GLU A 291 -7.52 -20.53 7.18
C GLU A 291 -6.88 -19.30 6.54
N VAL A 292 -5.56 -19.38 6.34
CA VAL A 292 -4.74 -18.37 5.67
C VAL A 292 -4.50 -18.83 4.24
N ILE A 293 -4.89 -18.01 3.26
CA ILE A 293 -4.71 -18.28 1.84
C ILE A 293 -3.76 -17.25 1.25
N GLY A 294 -2.60 -17.70 0.76
CA GLY A 294 -1.79 -16.94 -0.18
C GLY A 294 -2.28 -17.21 -1.59
N PHE A 295 -3.10 -16.31 -2.13
CA PHE A 295 -3.63 -16.41 -3.49
C PHE A 295 -2.48 -16.33 -4.50
N ALA A 296 -2.53 -17.24 -5.47
CA ALA A 296 -1.42 -17.45 -6.38
C ALA A 296 -1.27 -16.33 -7.42
N GLU A 297 -2.36 -15.64 -7.74
CA GLU A 297 -2.38 -14.68 -8.85
C GLU A 297 -3.55 -13.71 -8.67
N GLU A 298 -3.20 -12.44 -8.55
CA GLU A 298 -4.12 -11.30 -8.49
C GLU A 298 -3.84 -10.30 -9.62
N GLU A 299 -2.55 -10.01 -9.88
CA GLU A 299 -2.10 -8.83 -10.65
C GLU A 299 -2.23 -8.96 -12.18
N GLY A 300 -2.44 -10.16 -12.69
CA GLY A 300 -2.69 -10.45 -14.10
C GLY A 300 -1.48 -10.39 -15.03
N VAL A 301 -0.26 -10.33 -14.48
CA VAL A 301 0.93 -9.93 -15.25
C VAL A 301 1.32 -10.92 -16.36
N ARG A 302 1.15 -12.23 -16.13
CA ARG A 302 1.62 -13.27 -17.05
C ARG A 302 0.61 -13.60 -18.15
N PHE A 303 -0.63 -13.89 -17.75
CA PHE A 303 -1.68 -14.39 -18.65
C PHE A 303 -2.78 -13.36 -18.96
N LYS A 304 -2.67 -12.12 -18.46
CA LYS A 304 -3.70 -11.06 -18.59
C LYS A 304 -5.08 -11.47 -18.07
N SER A 305 -5.09 -12.42 -17.14
CA SER A 305 -6.23 -12.83 -16.34
C SER A 305 -5.85 -12.56 -14.90
N THR A 306 -6.71 -11.86 -14.16
CA THR A 306 -6.55 -11.57 -12.73
C THR A 306 -7.36 -12.57 -11.91
N PHE A 307 -7.03 -12.72 -10.63
CA PHE A 307 -7.80 -13.49 -9.64
C PHE A 307 -7.94 -14.99 -9.95
N LEU A 308 -6.95 -15.63 -10.61
CA LEU A 308 -7.01 -17.07 -10.88
C LEU A 308 -7.15 -17.87 -9.58
N GLY A 309 -6.39 -17.50 -8.55
CA GLY A 309 -6.39 -18.17 -7.25
C GLY A 309 -7.73 -18.10 -6.53
N SER A 310 -8.24 -16.88 -6.32
CA SER A 310 -9.49 -16.64 -5.62
C SER A 310 -10.72 -17.10 -6.41
N SER A 311 -10.69 -17.07 -7.74
CA SER A 311 -11.77 -17.65 -8.56
C SER A 311 -11.97 -19.15 -8.33
N ALA A 312 -10.89 -19.91 -8.10
CA ALA A 312 -10.98 -21.33 -7.75
C ALA A 312 -11.56 -21.55 -6.34
N VAL A 313 -11.15 -20.73 -5.37
CA VAL A 313 -11.65 -20.78 -3.98
C VAL A 313 -13.15 -20.53 -3.90
N ILE A 314 -13.69 -19.62 -4.71
CA ILE A 314 -15.14 -19.36 -4.77
C ILE A 314 -15.91 -20.32 -5.70
N GLY A 315 -15.23 -21.29 -6.32
CA GLY A 315 -15.84 -22.25 -7.25
C GLY A 315 -16.29 -21.66 -8.60
N GLN A 316 -15.73 -20.51 -9.02
CA GLN A 316 -16.08 -19.80 -10.25
C GLN A 316 -14.91 -19.71 -11.25
N PHE A 317 -13.89 -20.56 -11.10
CA PHE A 317 -12.79 -20.65 -12.07
C PHE A 317 -13.34 -21.04 -13.46
N ASP A 318 -13.11 -20.21 -14.49
CA ASP A 318 -13.51 -20.52 -15.87
C ASP A 318 -12.47 -21.46 -16.52
N PRO A 319 -12.82 -22.72 -16.85
CA PRO A 319 -11.89 -23.66 -17.45
C PRO A 319 -11.27 -23.17 -18.77
N LYS A 320 -11.91 -22.23 -19.49
CA LYS A 320 -11.35 -21.64 -20.71
C LYS A 320 -10.05 -20.87 -20.46
N LEU A 321 -9.83 -20.39 -19.23
CA LEU A 321 -8.59 -19.70 -18.86
C LEU A 321 -7.36 -20.61 -19.05
N LEU A 322 -7.53 -21.93 -18.91
CA LEU A 322 -6.47 -22.92 -19.14
C LEU A 322 -5.90 -22.90 -20.56
N ASP A 323 -6.64 -22.34 -21.52
CA ASP A 323 -6.24 -22.24 -22.92
C ASP A 323 -5.60 -20.87 -23.25
N LEU A 324 -5.48 -19.97 -22.26
CA LEU A 324 -4.72 -18.72 -22.41
C LEU A 324 -3.25 -18.99 -22.65
N ARG A 325 -2.62 -18.10 -23.43
CA ARG A 325 -1.19 -18.13 -23.72
C ARG A 325 -0.50 -16.92 -23.12
N ASP A 326 0.66 -17.12 -22.55
CA ASP A 326 1.54 -16.03 -22.16
C ASP A 326 2.25 -15.42 -23.39
N ARG A 327 3.13 -14.43 -23.14
CA ARG A 327 3.87 -13.72 -24.19
C ARG A 327 4.78 -14.62 -25.03
N ASP A 328 5.23 -15.73 -24.46
CA ASP A 328 6.15 -16.68 -25.08
C ASP A 328 5.38 -17.84 -25.74
N GLY A 329 4.04 -17.77 -25.71
CA GLY A 329 3.15 -18.74 -26.32
C GLY A 329 2.87 -19.98 -25.47
N GLN A 330 3.33 -20.04 -24.22
CA GLN A 330 3.07 -21.17 -23.32
C GLN A 330 1.62 -21.17 -22.86
N LEU A 331 0.96 -22.33 -22.87
CA LEU A 331 -0.42 -22.46 -22.39
C LEU A 331 -0.45 -22.51 -20.85
N LEU A 332 -1.47 -21.89 -20.26
CA LEU A 332 -1.68 -21.93 -18.80
C LEU A 332 -1.75 -23.37 -18.27
N ARG A 333 -2.43 -24.29 -18.98
CA ARG A 333 -2.47 -25.71 -18.59
C ARG A 333 -1.10 -26.38 -18.53
N ASP A 334 -0.23 -26.06 -19.48
CA ASP A 334 1.08 -26.71 -19.61
C ASP A 334 1.97 -26.21 -18.48
N VAL A 335 1.92 -24.90 -18.21
CA VAL A 335 2.63 -24.26 -17.11
C VAL A 335 2.22 -24.81 -15.73
N LEU A 336 0.92 -25.05 -15.51
CA LEU A 336 0.44 -25.70 -14.28
C LEU A 336 0.92 -27.14 -14.17
N THR A 337 0.84 -27.91 -15.26
CA THR A 337 1.27 -29.31 -15.32
C THR A 337 2.77 -29.44 -15.09
N ASP A 338 3.59 -28.58 -15.72
CA ASP A 338 5.04 -28.49 -15.55
C ASP A 338 5.44 -28.04 -14.13
N ALA A 339 4.51 -27.38 -13.43
CA ALA A 339 4.63 -27.03 -12.03
C ALA A 339 4.17 -28.13 -11.06
N ASP A 340 3.80 -29.31 -11.59
CA ASP A 340 3.29 -30.48 -10.88
C ASP A 340 1.88 -30.28 -10.26
N HIS A 341 1.08 -29.36 -10.80
CA HIS A 341 -0.30 -29.16 -10.39
C HIS A 341 -1.29 -29.93 -11.29
N ASP A 342 -2.24 -30.63 -10.66
CA ASP A 342 -3.31 -31.33 -11.38
C ASP A 342 -4.48 -30.39 -11.69
N VAL A 343 -4.56 -29.95 -12.95
CA VAL A 343 -5.64 -29.08 -13.44
C VAL A 343 -7.05 -29.66 -13.28
N ASN A 344 -7.19 -30.98 -13.11
CA ASN A 344 -8.49 -31.61 -12.89
C ASN A 344 -8.98 -31.46 -11.44
N ALA A 345 -8.07 -31.17 -10.52
CA ALA A 345 -8.40 -30.96 -9.10
C ALA A 345 -8.78 -29.49 -8.78
N ILE A 346 -8.81 -28.60 -9.77
CA ILE A 346 -9.14 -27.17 -9.56
C ILE A 346 -10.55 -27.01 -8.96
N ALA A 347 -11.52 -27.81 -9.40
CA ALA A 347 -12.88 -27.74 -8.89
C ALA A 347 -12.98 -28.11 -7.40
N ASP A 348 -12.06 -28.95 -6.90
CA ASP A 348 -12.04 -29.39 -5.50
C ASP A 348 -11.55 -28.30 -4.54
N ILE A 349 -11.00 -27.19 -5.07
CA ILE A 349 -10.57 -26.02 -4.28
C ILE A 349 -11.77 -25.24 -3.74
N ALA A 350 -12.94 -25.34 -4.37
CA ALA A 350 -14.11 -24.55 -4.01
C ALA A 350 -14.49 -24.73 -2.53
N ARG A 351 -14.71 -23.62 -1.82
CA ARG A 351 -15.22 -23.62 -0.45
C ARG A 351 -16.75 -23.64 -0.45
N ASP A 352 -17.34 -24.37 0.49
CA ASP A 352 -18.77 -24.30 0.74
C ASP A 352 -19.10 -22.99 1.51
N PRO A 353 -19.92 -22.08 0.95
CA PRO A 353 -20.36 -20.87 1.64
C PRO A 353 -20.97 -21.13 3.03
N ALA A 354 -21.62 -22.28 3.24
CA ALA A 354 -22.21 -22.63 4.53
C ALA A 354 -21.16 -22.78 5.65
N ASP A 355 -19.94 -23.19 5.29
CA ASP A 355 -18.84 -23.40 6.23
C ASP A 355 -18.06 -22.12 6.54
N LEU A 356 -18.32 -21.00 5.84
CA LEU A 356 -17.54 -19.77 5.95
C LEU A 356 -18.17 -18.75 6.91
N LEU A 357 -17.35 -18.19 7.81
CA LEU A 357 -17.74 -17.10 8.72
C LEU A 357 -17.53 -15.70 8.13
N GLY A 358 -16.65 -15.59 7.15
CA GLY A 358 -16.19 -14.33 6.57
C GLY A 358 -14.80 -14.47 5.93
N PHE A 359 -14.39 -13.44 5.21
CA PHE A 359 -13.02 -13.25 4.74
C PHE A 359 -12.51 -11.88 5.20
N VAL A 360 -11.36 -11.84 5.87
CA VAL A 360 -10.71 -10.59 6.30
C VAL A 360 -9.33 -10.47 5.68
N GLU A 361 -9.11 -9.42 4.91
CA GLU A 361 -7.84 -9.16 4.22
C GLU A 361 -7.13 -7.95 4.82
N VAL A 362 -5.85 -8.12 5.15
CA VAL A 362 -4.98 -7.02 5.56
C VAL A 362 -4.13 -6.65 4.35
N HIS A 363 -4.02 -5.35 4.07
CA HIS A 363 -3.31 -4.89 2.88
C HIS A 363 -2.69 -3.52 3.12
N ILE A 364 -1.66 -3.15 2.35
CA ILE A 364 -1.25 -1.74 2.31
C ILE A 364 -2.33 -0.91 1.61
N GLU A 365 -2.45 0.36 1.96
CA GLU A 365 -3.45 1.26 1.34
C GLU A 365 -3.24 1.44 -0.17
N GLN A 366 -1.99 1.37 -0.63
CA GLN A 366 -1.57 1.76 -2.00
C GLN A 366 -1.93 3.21 -2.37
N GLY A 367 -2.18 4.03 -1.36
CA GLY A 367 -2.59 5.42 -1.49
C GLY A 367 -2.06 6.29 -0.34
N PRO A 368 -2.22 7.62 -0.44
CA PRO A 368 -1.66 8.56 0.51
C PRO A 368 -2.59 8.92 1.68
N VAL A 369 -3.83 8.45 1.72
CA VAL A 369 -4.87 8.96 2.64
C VAL A 369 -4.49 8.75 4.10
N LEU A 370 -4.11 7.54 4.51
CA LEU A 370 -3.67 7.26 5.88
C LEU A 370 -2.37 7.99 6.20
N LEU A 371 -1.44 8.05 5.23
CA LEU A 371 -0.16 8.74 5.40
C LEU A 371 -0.33 10.25 5.63
N GLU A 372 -1.17 10.92 4.83
CA GLU A 372 -1.48 12.34 4.96
C GLU A 372 -2.30 12.64 6.22
N ARG A 373 -3.13 11.68 6.68
CA ARG A 373 -3.84 11.77 7.96
C ARG A 373 -2.98 11.43 9.17
N GLY A 374 -1.77 10.91 8.96
CA GLY A 374 -0.90 10.45 10.04
C GLY A 374 -1.42 9.22 10.78
N LEU A 375 -2.34 8.46 10.19
CA LEU A 375 -2.93 7.26 10.79
C LEU A 375 -2.20 6.01 10.32
N PRO A 376 -1.95 5.02 11.20
CA PRO A 376 -1.28 3.78 10.81
C PRO A 376 -2.16 2.81 10.02
N VAL A 377 -3.46 2.82 10.28
CA VAL A 377 -4.41 1.87 9.72
C VAL A 377 -5.76 2.52 9.40
N GLY A 378 -6.54 1.86 8.54
CA GLY A 378 -7.92 2.23 8.22
C GLY A 378 -8.80 1.01 7.95
N VAL A 379 -10.09 1.12 8.25
CA VAL A 379 -11.09 0.08 7.97
C VAL A 379 -11.70 0.36 6.60
N VAL A 380 -11.60 -0.60 5.69
CA VAL A 380 -12.10 -0.43 4.31
C VAL A 380 -13.63 -0.51 4.30
N THR A 381 -14.28 0.43 3.61
CA THR A 381 -15.74 0.48 3.46
C THR A 381 -16.24 -0.28 2.25
N SER A 382 -15.51 -0.19 1.13
CA SER A 382 -15.81 -0.86 -0.12
C SER A 382 -14.56 -0.94 -0.97
N ILE A 383 -14.48 -1.98 -1.80
CA ILE A 383 -13.50 -2.09 -2.87
C ILE A 383 -14.13 -1.49 -4.13
N ALA A 384 -13.41 -0.58 -4.80
CA ALA A 384 -13.96 0.17 -5.91
C ALA A 384 -14.23 -0.72 -7.12
N GLY A 385 -15.45 -0.61 -7.66
CA GLY A 385 -15.77 -1.15 -8.98
C GLY A 385 -15.12 -0.31 -10.07
N SER A 386 -14.87 -0.91 -11.24
CA SER A 386 -14.29 -0.21 -12.38
C SER A 386 -15.05 -0.46 -13.68
N LYS A 387 -15.12 0.56 -14.52
CA LYS A 387 -15.49 0.43 -15.94
C LYS A 387 -14.39 1.04 -16.78
N ARG A 388 -13.83 0.24 -17.70
CA ARG A 388 -12.76 0.67 -18.59
C ARG A 388 -13.20 0.63 -20.04
N TYR A 389 -12.74 1.60 -20.81
CA TYR A 389 -13.09 1.75 -22.22
C TYR A 389 -11.86 2.04 -23.08
N LEU A 390 -11.88 1.55 -24.31
CA LEU A 390 -11.03 2.02 -25.40
C LEU A 390 -11.88 2.91 -26.30
N VAL A 391 -11.44 4.16 -26.51
CA VAL A 391 -12.13 5.15 -27.33
C VAL A 391 -11.25 5.47 -28.54
N GLU A 392 -11.80 5.25 -29.74
CA GLU A 392 -11.15 5.58 -31.00
C GLU A 392 -11.87 6.76 -31.66
N LEU A 393 -11.13 7.84 -31.90
CA LEU A 393 -11.61 9.06 -32.53
C LEU A 393 -11.03 9.16 -33.93
N LYS A 394 -11.88 9.33 -34.93
CA LYS A 394 -11.51 9.44 -36.34
C LYS A 394 -11.99 10.75 -36.93
N GLY A 395 -11.03 11.62 -37.22
CA GLY A 395 -11.19 12.88 -37.91
C GLY A 395 -10.67 12.81 -39.34
N VAL A 396 -10.03 13.88 -39.81
CA VAL A 396 -9.43 13.96 -41.14
C VAL A 396 -8.05 14.59 -41.05
N ALA A 397 -7.04 13.83 -41.48
CA ALA A 397 -5.68 14.36 -41.59
C ALA A 397 -5.60 15.41 -42.71
N SER A 398 -5.01 16.56 -42.43
CA SER A 398 -4.83 17.64 -43.41
C SER A 398 -3.65 18.54 -43.03
N HIS A 399 -3.19 19.37 -43.96
CA HIS A 399 -2.03 20.23 -43.72
C HIS A 399 -2.34 21.34 -42.70
N ALA A 400 -1.51 21.46 -41.67
CA ALA A 400 -1.76 22.34 -40.52
C ALA A 400 -1.66 23.84 -40.86
N GLY A 401 -0.90 24.22 -41.89
CA GLY A 401 -0.75 25.63 -42.28
C GLY A 401 -1.80 26.13 -43.27
N THR A 402 -2.45 25.24 -44.02
CA THR A 402 -3.32 25.63 -45.15
C THR A 402 -4.79 25.29 -44.91
N THR A 403 -5.10 24.48 -43.90
CA THR A 403 -6.49 24.16 -43.53
C THR A 403 -7.00 25.18 -42.51
N PRO A 404 -7.98 26.03 -42.86
CA PRO A 404 -8.57 27.00 -41.93
C PRO A 404 -9.20 26.32 -40.71
N MET A 405 -9.17 27.00 -39.56
CA MET A 405 -9.65 26.44 -38.28
C MET A 405 -11.10 25.89 -38.33
N PRO A 406 -12.09 26.58 -38.95
CA PRO A 406 -13.47 26.07 -38.98
C PRO A 406 -13.67 24.81 -39.82
N MET A 407 -12.69 24.43 -40.65
CA MET A 407 -12.78 23.28 -41.57
C MET A 407 -12.12 22.03 -40.99
N ARG A 408 -11.49 22.11 -39.82
CA ARG A 408 -10.72 21.01 -39.26
C ARG A 408 -11.64 19.99 -38.59
N LYS A 409 -11.30 18.71 -38.78
CA LYS A 409 -11.83 17.57 -38.03
C LYS A 409 -10.68 16.95 -37.26
N ASP A 410 -10.25 17.67 -36.23
CA ASP A 410 -9.04 17.37 -35.46
C ASP A 410 -9.36 16.39 -34.32
N ALA A 411 -8.90 15.14 -34.45
CA ALA A 411 -9.19 14.08 -33.49
C ALA A 411 -8.47 14.30 -32.15
N ALA A 412 -7.27 14.89 -32.15
CA ALA A 412 -6.53 15.16 -30.91
C ALA A 412 -7.16 16.30 -30.11
N ALA A 413 -7.68 17.33 -30.79
CA ALA A 413 -8.41 18.40 -30.13
C ALA A 413 -9.73 17.90 -29.50
N ALA A 414 -10.41 16.93 -30.12
CA ALA A 414 -11.57 16.27 -29.51
C ALA A 414 -11.18 15.45 -28.27
N ALA A 415 -10.08 14.68 -28.36
CA ALA A 415 -9.54 13.94 -27.21
C ALA A 415 -9.23 14.86 -26.03
N ALA A 416 -8.63 16.03 -26.28
CA ALA A 416 -8.32 16.99 -25.22
C ALA A 416 -9.56 17.52 -24.49
N GLU A 417 -10.65 17.83 -25.21
CA GLU A 417 -11.93 18.22 -24.59
C GLU A 417 -12.50 17.08 -23.71
N ILE A 418 -12.44 15.84 -24.20
CA ILE A 418 -12.90 14.65 -23.46
C ILE A 418 -12.08 14.44 -22.18
N ILE A 419 -10.75 14.51 -22.26
CA ILE A 419 -9.84 14.30 -21.12
C ILE A 419 -10.15 15.30 -20.00
N LEU A 420 -10.29 16.58 -20.34
CA LEU A 420 -10.59 17.64 -19.37
C LEU A 420 -11.97 17.44 -18.72
N PHE A 421 -12.96 16.96 -19.49
CA PHE A 421 -14.27 16.67 -18.94
C PHE A 421 -14.24 15.45 -17.99
N VAL A 422 -13.48 14.40 -18.30
CA VAL A 422 -13.33 13.24 -17.41
C VAL A 422 -12.76 13.68 -16.06
N GLU A 423 -11.67 14.45 -16.06
CA GLU A 423 -11.07 15.00 -14.84
C GLU A 423 -12.09 15.85 -14.06
N GLN A 424 -12.73 16.81 -14.74
CA GLN A 424 -13.72 17.69 -14.14
C GLN A 424 -14.89 16.91 -13.52
N ARG A 425 -15.44 15.93 -14.26
CA ARG A 425 -16.64 15.19 -13.83
C ARG A 425 -16.35 14.31 -12.62
N CYS A 426 -15.19 13.67 -12.57
CA CYS A 426 -14.83 12.76 -11.49
C CYS A 426 -14.44 13.52 -10.21
N ALA A 427 -13.84 14.71 -10.34
CA ALA A 427 -13.51 15.56 -9.20
C ALA A 427 -14.74 16.04 -8.38
N LEU A 428 -15.96 15.93 -8.92
CA LEU A 428 -17.19 16.41 -8.26
C LEU A 428 -17.74 15.50 -7.15
N ASP A 429 -17.39 14.22 -7.12
CA ASP A 429 -17.97 13.22 -6.19
C ASP A 429 -16.88 12.49 -5.41
N GLN A 430 -16.22 13.22 -4.52
CA GLN A 430 -15.16 12.66 -3.67
C GLN A 430 -15.71 11.78 -2.54
N ASP A 431 -16.98 11.97 -2.15
CA ASP A 431 -17.66 11.14 -1.14
C ASP A 431 -17.79 9.69 -1.61
N SER A 432 -18.03 9.47 -2.91
CA SER A 432 -18.04 8.14 -3.52
C SER A 432 -16.65 7.64 -3.93
N ALA A 433 -15.58 8.36 -3.55
CA ALA A 433 -14.21 8.12 -4.02
C ALA A 433 -14.13 8.01 -5.55
N LEU A 434 -14.90 8.83 -6.28
CA LEU A 434 -14.96 8.78 -7.74
C LEU A 434 -13.63 9.29 -8.33
N VAL A 435 -13.02 8.46 -9.17
CA VAL A 435 -11.82 8.80 -9.92
C VAL A 435 -12.00 8.41 -11.38
N GLY A 436 -11.41 9.22 -12.27
CA GLY A 436 -11.41 8.98 -13.71
C GLY A 436 -10.03 9.27 -14.27
N THR A 437 -9.51 8.36 -15.09
CA THR A 437 -8.15 8.48 -15.63
C THR A 437 -8.11 8.13 -17.10
N VAL A 438 -7.39 8.97 -17.88
CA VAL A 438 -6.96 8.66 -19.24
C VAL A 438 -5.48 8.29 -19.20
N GLY A 439 -5.20 6.99 -19.04
CA GLY A 439 -3.85 6.47 -18.89
C GLY A 439 -3.10 6.25 -20.21
N GLN A 440 -3.82 6.07 -21.31
CA GLN A 440 -3.27 5.92 -22.65
C GLN A 440 -3.83 7.01 -23.56
N LEU A 441 -2.95 7.66 -24.32
CA LEU A 441 -3.29 8.64 -25.34
C LEU A 441 -2.33 8.51 -26.52
N GLN A 442 -2.85 8.20 -27.71
CA GLN A 442 -2.05 7.96 -28.90
C GLN A 442 -2.61 8.72 -30.09
N VAL A 443 -1.72 9.41 -30.82
CA VAL A 443 -2.02 10.01 -32.13
C VAL A 443 -1.23 9.21 -33.17
N PRO A 444 -1.79 8.12 -33.72
CA PRO A 444 -1.06 7.24 -34.61
C PRO A 444 -0.62 7.98 -35.87
N ASN A 445 0.67 7.82 -36.24
CA ASN A 445 1.29 8.49 -37.38
C ASN A 445 1.19 10.03 -37.34
N GLY A 446 1.15 10.61 -36.13
CA GLY A 446 1.13 12.06 -35.94
C GLY A 446 2.39 12.74 -36.50
N SER A 447 2.22 13.95 -37.04
CA SER A 447 3.31 14.82 -37.50
C SER A 447 3.05 16.25 -37.04
N THR A 448 4.11 17.01 -36.76
CA THR A 448 4.01 18.39 -36.24
C THR A 448 3.26 19.35 -37.17
N ASN A 449 3.26 19.08 -38.48
CA ASN A 449 2.63 19.90 -39.51
C ASN A 449 1.33 19.31 -40.11
N VAL A 450 0.76 18.28 -39.47
CA VAL A 450 -0.46 17.59 -39.94
C VAL A 450 -1.51 17.61 -38.83
N ILE A 451 -2.73 18.02 -39.19
CA ILE A 451 -3.90 17.92 -38.30
C ILE A 451 -4.15 16.44 -37.98
N PRO A 452 -4.24 16.04 -36.71
CA PRO A 452 -4.51 14.65 -36.33
C PRO A 452 -5.81 14.09 -36.91
N GLY A 453 -5.69 13.13 -37.81
CA GLY A 453 -6.84 12.42 -38.40
C GLY A 453 -7.37 11.28 -37.55
N ALA A 454 -6.62 10.85 -36.53
CA ALA A 454 -7.03 9.82 -35.60
C ALA A 454 -6.42 10.06 -34.21
N CYS A 455 -7.11 9.62 -33.17
CA CYS A 455 -6.60 9.58 -31.82
C CYS A 455 -7.27 8.43 -31.05
N THR A 456 -6.49 7.68 -30.28
CA THR A 456 -6.98 6.60 -29.43
C THR A 456 -6.67 6.94 -27.98
N LEU A 457 -7.65 6.77 -27.10
CA LEU A 457 -7.49 7.00 -25.67
C LEU A 457 -8.17 5.90 -24.85
N SER A 458 -7.67 5.66 -23.64
CA SER A 458 -8.32 4.79 -22.65
C SER A 458 -9.16 5.60 -21.66
N LEU A 459 -10.23 5.02 -21.13
CA LEU A 459 -10.91 5.52 -19.93
C LEU A 459 -10.84 4.45 -18.83
N ASP A 460 -10.50 4.84 -17.59
CA ASP A 460 -10.66 4.03 -16.38
C ASP A 460 -11.43 4.85 -15.34
N ILE A 461 -12.69 4.47 -15.09
CA ILE A 461 -13.58 5.13 -14.13
C ILE A 461 -13.86 4.19 -12.97
N ARG A 462 -13.58 4.64 -11.74
CA ARG A 462 -13.75 3.86 -10.52
C ARG A 462 -14.51 4.64 -9.46
N ALA A 463 -15.31 3.95 -8.66
CA ALA A 463 -15.94 4.52 -7.47
C ALA A 463 -16.19 3.42 -6.44
N ALA A 464 -16.40 3.82 -5.19
CA ALA A 464 -16.82 2.93 -4.10
C ALA A 464 -18.31 2.53 -4.18
N ASN A 465 -19.06 3.13 -5.11
CA ASN A 465 -20.49 2.87 -5.32
C ASN A 465 -20.80 2.74 -6.82
N ASN A 466 -21.47 1.64 -7.20
CA ASN A 466 -21.87 1.37 -8.58
C ASN A 466 -22.73 2.50 -9.17
N ALA A 467 -23.67 3.06 -8.40
CA ALA A 467 -24.58 4.10 -8.90
C ALA A 467 -23.83 5.40 -9.24
N ALA A 468 -22.86 5.80 -8.40
CA ALA A 468 -22.03 6.99 -8.64
C ALA A 468 -21.10 6.80 -9.85
N ARG A 469 -20.45 5.63 -9.94
CA ARG A 469 -19.63 5.25 -11.11
C ARG A 469 -20.45 5.29 -12.39
N ASP A 470 -21.61 4.63 -12.39
CA ASP A 470 -22.44 4.48 -13.58
C ASP A 470 -23.00 5.82 -14.05
N ALA A 471 -23.44 6.68 -13.13
CA ALA A 471 -23.84 8.05 -13.47
C ALA A 471 -22.68 8.86 -14.08
N ALA A 472 -21.46 8.74 -13.54
CA ALA A 472 -20.29 9.42 -14.10
C ALA A 472 -19.91 8.90 -15.49
N VAL A 473 -19.98 7.57 -15.69
CA VAL A 473 -19.78 6.94 -16.99
C VAL A 473 -20.81 7.45 -18.00
N ASP A 474 -22.10 7.46 -17.64
CA ASP A 474 -23.18 7.94 -18.53
C ASP A 474 -22.96 9.41 -18.92
N ASP A 475 -22.58 10.26 -17.98
CA ASP A 475 -22.25 11.67 -18.24
C ASP A 475 -21.05 11.81 -19.19
N ILE A 476 -20.00 11.01 -19.00
CA ILE A 476 -18.79 11.01 -19.83
C ILE A 476 -19.09 10.53 -21.25
N LEU A 477 -19.83 9.43 -21.40
CA LEU A 477 -20.20 8.90 -22.71
C LEU A 477 -21.09 9.90 -23.47
N ALA A 478 -22.07 10.50 -22.81
CA ALA A 478 -22.89 11.56 -23.39
C ALA A 478 -22.07 12.81 -23.77
N HIS A 479 -21.02 13.13 -23.01
CA HIS A 479 -20.12 14.24 -23.35
C HIS A 479 -19.25 13.91 -24.58
N ILE A 480 -18.74 12.68 -24.68
CA ILE A 480 -17.97 12.22 -25.85
C ILE A 480 -18.82 12.37 -27.12
N GLU A 481 -20.08 11.94 -27.09
CA GLU A 481 -20.99 12.09 -28.23
C GLU A 481 -21.17 13.57 -28.64
N LYS A 482 -21.42 14.46 -27.66
CA LYS A 482 -21.56 15.91 -27.91
C LYS A 482 -20.30 16.53 -28.52
N VAL A 483 -19.13 16.19 -28.01
CA VAL A 483 -17.83 16.67 -28.53
C VAL A 483 -17.64 16.19 -29.97
N CYS A 484 -17.92 14.91 -30.23
CA CYS A 484 -17.75 14.31 -31.54
C CYS A 484 -18.73 14.90 -32.57
N GLU A 485 -19.98 15.14 -32.21
CA GLU A 485 -20.96 15.82 -33.06
C GLU A 485 -20.51 17.25 -33.39
N LYS A 486 -20.18 18.05 -32.36
CA LYS A 486 -19.70 19.44 -32.50
C LYS A 486 -18.47 19.55 -33.41
N ARG A 487 -17.56 18.58 -33.34
CA ARG A 487 -16.26 18.58 -34.06
C ARG A 487 -16.27 17.75 -35.34
N HIS A 488 -17.41 17.14 -35.68
CA HIS A 488 -17.56 16.23 -36.82
C HIS A 488 -16.53 15.07 -36.83
N ILE A 489 -16.31 14.47 -35.65
CA ILE A 489 -15.44 13.32 -35.43
C ILE A 489 -16.31 12.05 -35.39
N THR A 490 -15.86 10.98 -36.04
CA THR A 490 -16.44 9.65 -35.87
C THR A 490 -15.82 9.00 -34.63
N VAL A 491 -16.63 8.38 -33.78
CA VAL A 491 -16.17 7.72 -32.55
C VAL A 491 -16.56 6.24 -32.54
N SER A 492 -15.65 5.40 -32.04
CA SER A 492 -15.92 4.03 -31.64
C SER A 492 -15.55 3.88 -30.16
N ILE A 493 -16.40 3.21 -29.38
CA ILE A 493 -16.20 3.00 -27.95
C ILE A 493 -16.37 1.50 -27.67
N GLU A 494 -15.35 0.88 -27.11
CA GLU A 494 -15.36 -0.51 -26.67
C GLU A 494 -15.20 -0.56 -25.15
N GLN A 495 -16.14 -1.19 -24.44
CA GLN A 495 -15.99 -1.46 -23.01
C GLN A 495 -15.11 -2.70 -22.84
N THR A 496 -13.92 -2.52 -22.24
CA THR A 496 -12.94 -3.59 -22.07
C THR A 496 -13.05 -4.27 -20.70
N VAL A 497 -13.52 -3.55 -19.67
CA VAL A 497 -13.71 -4.09 -18.32
C VAL A 497 -15.00 -3.55 -17.71
N ALA A 498 -15.75 -4.42 -17.03
CA ALA A 498 -16.79 -4.05 -16.09
C ALA A 498 -16.69 -4.94 -14.84
N ALA A 499 -16.45 -4.32 -13.70
CA ALA A 499 -16.38 -4.98 -12.40
C ALA A 499 -17.17 -4.16 -11.38
N ASP A 500 -18.13 -4.79 -10.70
CA ASP A 500 -18.93 -4.13 -9.66
C ASP A 500 -18.12 -3.88 -8.38
N CYS A 501 -18.56 -2.88 -7.61
CA CYS A 501 -18.03 -2.61 -6.28
C CYS A 501 -18.30 -3.80 -5.35
N ALA A 502 -17.37 -4.07 -4.43
CA ALA A 502 -17.53 -5.07 -3.38
C ALA A 502 -17.58 -4.36 -2.02
N PRO A 503 -18.78 -4.07 -1.47
CA PRO A 503 -18.91 -3.43 -0.17
C PRO A 503 -18.44 -4.36 0.94
N CYS A 504 -17.72 -3.82 1.93
CA CYS A 504 -17.37 -4.57 3.13
C CYS A 504 -18.61 -4.74 4.02
N ALA A 505 -18.70 -5.88 4.69
CA ALA A 505 -19.83 -6.24 5.54
C ALA A 505 -19.84 -5.37 6.82
N PRO A 506 -20.91 -4.62 7.12
CA PRO A 506 -20.97 -3.73 8.28
C PRO A 506 -20.61 -4.41 9.61
N ARG A 507 -21.08 -5.65 9.82
CA ARG A 507 -20.75 -6.46 11.01
C ARG A 507 -19.24 -6.65 11.18
N LEU A 508 -18.53 -6.98 10.11
CA LEU A 508 -17.08 -7.22 10.16
C LEU A 508 -16.32 -5.89 10.28
N MET A 509 -16.78 -4.83 9.60
CA MET A 509 -16.21 -3.49 9.73
C MET A 509 -16.32 -2.95 11.17
N GLU A 510 -17.46 -3.13 11.82
CA GLU A 510 -17.67 -2.73 13.23
C GLU A 510 -16.72 -3.50 14.17
N GLN A 511 -16.58 -4.81 13.98
CA GLN A 511 -15.65 -5.62 14.77
C GLN A 511 -14.18 -5.23 14.55
N LEU A 512 -13.79 -4.93 13.31
CA LEU A 512 -12.44 -4.42 12.98
C LEU A 512 -12.22 -3.03 13.57
N ALA A 513 -13.18 -2.11 13.45
CA ALA A 513 -13.09 -0.78 14.04
C ALA A 513 -12.91 -0.86 15.57
N ALA A 514 -13.67 -1.74 16.24
CA ALA A 514 -13.49 -1.98 17.66
C ALA A 514 -12.10 -2.56 18.00
N ALA A 515 -11.53 -3.41 17.12
CA ALA A 515 -10.18 -3.93 17.29
C ALA A 515 -9.09 -2.85 17.13
N VAL A 516 -9.29 -1.91 16.20
CA VAL A 516 -8.45 -0.71 16.01
C VAL A 516 -8.47 0.15 17.28
N GLU A 517 -9.66 0.44 17.81
CA GLU A 517 -9.85 1.26 19.01
C GLU A 517 -9.29 0.63 20.29
N ARG A 518 -9.37 -0.70 20.42
CA ARG A 518 -8.73 -1.46 21.52
C ARG A 518 -7.20 -1.32 21.52
N ASN A 519 -6.59 -1.09 20.36
CA ASN A 519 -5.16 -0.86 20.22
C ASN A 519 -4.76 0.63 20.38
N GLY A 520 -5.70 1.51 20.71
CA GLY A 520 -5.42 2.92 20.99
C GLY A 520 -5.35 3.81 19.75
N ILE A 521 -5.89 3.34 18.62
CA ILE A 521 -5.95 4.08 17.37
C ILE A 521 -7.40 4.50 17.11
N PRO A 522 -7.69 5.74 16.65
CA PRO A 522 -9.03 6.11 16.24
C PRO A 522 -9.43 5.33 14.97
N ALA A 523 -10.63 4.75 14.96
CA ALA A 523 -11.15 4.10 13.77
C ALA A 523 -11.37 5.14 12.66
N PHE A 524 -10.81 4.88 11.48
CA PHE A 524 -10.99 5.70 10.29
C PHE A 524 -11.41 4.82 9.13
N GLN A 525 -12.43 5.27 8.39
CA GLN A 525 -13.02 4.54 7.29
C GLN A 525 -12.60 5.16 5.95
N LEU A 526 -12.27 4.31 4.98
CA LEU A 526 -11.89 4.72 3.62
C LEU A 526 -12.26 3.63 2.61
N ALA A 527 -12.43 3.98 1.34
CA ALA A 527 -12.61 3.00 0.27
C ALA A 527 -11.25 2.53 -0.27
N SER A 528 -11.17 1.30 -0.79
CA SER A 528 -10.06 0.88 -1.64
C SER A 528 -10.30 1.32 -3.08
N GLY A 529 -9.32 1.97 -3.71
CA GLY A 529 -9.34 2.31 -5.13
C GLY A 529 -8.79 1.20 -6.05
N ALA A 530 -8.18 0.16 -5.48
CA ALA A 530 -7.58 -0.97 -6.18
C ALA A 530 -8.49 -2.21 -6.11
N GLY A 531 -8.25 -3.16 -7.01
CA GLY A 531 -8.86 -4.50 -6.90
C GLY A 531 -8.11 -5.33 -5.86
N HIS A 532 -8.79 -6.29 -5.25
CA HIS A 532 -8.19 -7.24 -4.31
C HIS A 532 -8.97 -8.57 -4.40
N ASP A 533 -8.36 -9.67 -3.94
CA ASP A 533 -9.02 -10.97 -3.88
C ASP A 533 -10.33 -10.95 -3.05
N ALA A 534 -10.42 -10.07 -2.03
CA ALA A 534 -11.65 -9.81 -1.31
C ALA A 534 -12.86 -9.50 -2.23
N MET A 535 -12.65 -8.93 -3.42
CA MET A 535 -13.73 -8.70 -4.38
C MET A 535 -14.39 -10.00 -4.82
N LEU A 536 -13.59 -11.05 -5.08
CA LEU A 536 -14.10 -12.35 -5.51
C LEU A 536 -14.73 -13.07 -4.32
N MET A 537 -14.07 -13.02 -3.15
CA MET A 537 -14.58 -13.62 -1.91
C MET A 537 -15.95 -13.08 -1.50
N SER A 538 -16.24 -11.81 -1.78
CA SER A 538 -17.54 -11.17 -1.50
C SER A 538 -18.74 -11.85 -2.17
N ARG A 539 -18.50 -12.69 -3.19
CA ARG A 539 -19.55 -13.45 -3.89
C ARG A 539 -20.03 -14.68 -3.13
N VAL A 540 -19.26 -15.16 -2.15
CA VAL A 540 -19.56 -16.39 -1.39
C VAL A 540 -19.62 -16.17 0.12
N THR A 541 -19.07 -15.08 0.64
CA THR A 541 -19.10 -14.77 2.08
C THR A 541 -19.00 -13.27 2.35
N ASP A 542 -19.34 -12.84 3.56
CA ASP A 542 -19.05 -11.49 4.07
C ASP A 542 -17.55 -11.19 4.00
N VAL A 543 -17.17 -9.97 3.60
CA VAL A 543 -15.77 -9.52 3.55
C VAL A 543 -15.52 -8.26 4.37
N ALA A 544 -14.30 -8.08 4.88
CA ALA A 544 -13.81 -6.80 5.34
C ALA A 544 -12.31 -6.67 5.10
N MET A 545 -11.79 -5.45 5.04
CA MET A 545 -10.35 -5.23 4.93
C MET A 545 -9.83 -4.23 5.94
N LEU A 546 -8.58 -4.44 6.34
CA LEU A 546 -7.79 -3.51 7.14
C LEU A 546 -6.64 -3.01 6.28
N PHE A 547 -6.61 -1.70 6.04
CA PHE A 547 -5.48 -1.05 5.40
C PHE A 547 -4.42 -0.64 6.40
N THR A 548 -3.17 -0.74 5.97
CA THR A 548 -1.98 -0.19 6.64
C THR A 548 -1.40 0.93 5.79
N ARG A 549 -0.96 2.02 6.42
CA ARG A 549 -0.39 3.15 5.68
C ARG A 549 0.82 2.72 4.85
N CYS A 550 0.91 3.22 3.63
CA CYS A 550 2.11 3.09 2.81
C CYS A 550 2.94 4.38 2.91
N GLY A 551 4.26 4.25 3.11
CA GLY A 551 5.19 5.38 3.13
C GLY A 551 5.46 6.00 1.75
N ASN A 552 6.45 6.89 1.67
CA ASN A 552 6.87 7.55 0.41
C ASN A 552 5.72 8.17 -0.42
N GLY A 553 4.73 8.79 0.24
CA GLY A 553 3.59 9.41 -0.43
C GLY A 553 2.51 8.42 -0.87
N GLY A 554 2.46 7.23 -0.29
CA GLY A 554 1.45 6.22 -0.63
C GLY A 554 1.76 5.43 -1.91
N ILE A 555 2.99 5.50 -2.41
CA ILE A 555 3.40 4.81 -3.64
C ILE A 555 3.30 3.29 -3.44
N SER A 556 2.69 2.60 -4.41
CA SER A 556 2.73 1.14 -4.58
C SER A 556 3.02 0.80 -6.05
N HIS A 557 3.09 -0.48 -6.41
CA HIS A 557 3.54 -0.96 -7.74
C HIS A 557 4.91 -0.38 -8.12
N ASN A 558 5.78 -0.22 -7.11
CA ASN A 558 7.04 0.48 -7.24
C ASN A 558 8.04 0.00 -6.18
N PRO A 559 9.36 -0.03 -6.47
CA PRO A 559 10.37 -0.43 -5.49
C PRO A 559 10.51 0.53 -4.31
N LEU A 560 9.92 1.73 -4.40
CA LEU A 560 9.88 2.71 -3.32
C LEU A 560 8.70 2.49 -2.35
N GLU A 561 7.90 1.44 -2.52
CA GLU A 561 6.92 1.03 -1.52
C GLU A 561 7.60 0.71 -0.19
N THR A 562 7.06 1.24 0.91
CA THR A 562 7.65 1.10 2.24
C THR A 562 6.59 0.96 3.31
N MET A 563 6.83 0.05 4.25
CA MET A 563 6.10 -0.10 5.51
C MET A 563 7.10 -0.17 6.67
N THR A 564 6.71 0.29 7.87
CA THR A 564 7.54 0.20 9.07
C THR A 564 7.24 -1.06 9.88
N ASP A 565 8.19 -1.55 10.66
CA ASP A 565 7.97 -2.66 11.60
C ASP A 565 6.89 -2.32 12.65
N ASP A 566 6.83 -1.08 13.13
CA ASP A 566 5.76 -0.63 14.04
C ASP A 566 4.37 -0.66 13.40
N ASP A 567 4.21 -0.22 12.14
CA ASP A 567 2.92 -0.28 11.43
C ASP A 567 2.51 -1.73 11.13
N ALA A 568 3.46 -2.58 10.74
CA ALA A 568 3.24 -4.01 10.54
C ALA A 568 2.81 -4.71 11.84
N ASP A 569 3.49 -4.42 12.95
CA ASP A 569 3.18 -4.97 14.27
C ASP A 569 1.81 -4.53 14.77
N LEU A 570 1.46 -3.25 14.60
CA LEU A 570 0.15 -2.73 14.96
C LEU A 570 -0.96 -3.40 14.13
N SER A 571 -0.73 -3.60 12.84
CA SER A 571 -1.67 -4.31 11.95
C SER A 571 -1.88 -5.76 12.42
N ALA A 572 -0.80 -6.47 12.78
CA ALA A 572 -0.86 -7.81 13.35
C ALA A 572 -1.60 -7.85 14.70
N ARG A 573 -1.33 -6.90 15.60
CA ARG A 573 -2.04 -6.79 16.90
C ARG A 573 -3.52 -6.47 16.74
N ILE A 574 -3.90 -5.69 15.73
CA ILE A 574 -5.29 -5.41 15.41
C ILE A 574 -5.98 -6.66 14.88
N LEU A 575 -5.36 -7.38 13.93
CA LEU A 575 -5.90 -8.66 13.45
C LEU A 575 -6.04 -9.67 14.60
N LEU A 576 -5.03 -9.81 15.46
CA LEU A 576 -5.10 -10.66 16.65
C LEU A 576 -6.23 -10.23 17.61
N SER A 577 -6.42 -8.92 17.83
CA SER A 577 -7.50 -8.37 18.66
C SER A 577 -8.87 -8.59 18.04
N PHE A 578 -8.98 -8.58 16.71
CA PHE A 578 -10.19 -8.94 15.99
C PHE A 578 -10.50 -10.43 16.17
N LEU A 579 -9.54 -11.33 15.92
CA LEU A 579 -9.74 -12.78 16.06
C LEU A 579 -10.14 -13.20 17.48
N ARG A 580 -9.50 -12.62 18.51
CA ARG A 580 -9.81 -12.92 19.93
C ARG A 580 -11.20 -12.46 20.36
N ASN A 581 -11.80 -11.51 19.65
CA ASN A 581 -13.10 -10.92 19.98
C ASN A 581 -14.12 -11.13 18.86
N TYR A 582 -13.85 -12.09 17.96
CA TYR A 582 -14.73 -12.38 16.83
C TYR A 582 -16.04 -12.99 17.34
N THR A 583 -17.16 -12.45 16.86
CA THR A 583 -18.52 -12.88 17.24
C THR A 583 -19.42 -13.11 16.04
#